data_AF-A0A840W436-F1
#
_entry.id   AF-A0A840W436-F1
#
_cell.length_a   1.000
_cell.length_b   1.000
_cell.length_c   1.000
_cell.angle_alpha   90.00
_cell.angle_beta   90.00
_cell.angle_gamma   90.00
#
_symmetry.space_group_name_H-M   'P 1'
#
loop_
_entity.id
_entity.type
_entity.pdbx_description
1 polymer ?
#
loop_
_entity_poly.entity_id
_entity_poly.type
_entity_poly.pdbx_seq_one_letter_code
_entity_poly.pdbx_strand_id
1 'polypeptide(L)'
;MAPTSSPDTRLVVIRGNSGSGKGTTAMALRSRYGRGIALVGQGNLRRHLLRERDRPGLASIGLIDLTVRYCLDQGYHLTSSPA
;
A
#
# COMPACT_ATOMS: atom_id res chain seq x y z
N MET A 1 -20.44 5.71 -4.30
CA MET A 1 -19.53 6.13 -3.23
C MET A 1 -18.53 7.10 -3.85
N ALA A 2 -18.38 8.28 -3.27
CA ALA A 2 -17.43 9.33 -3.67
C ALA A 2 -16.68 9.75 -2.39
N PRO A 3 -15.51 10.40 -2.44
CA PRO A 3 -14.42 10.35 -3.42
C PRO A 3 -13.58 9.05 -3.27
N THR A 4 -12.41 8.97 -3.92
CA THR A 4 -11.33 7.97 -3.66
C THR A 4 -9.95 8.62 -3.50
N SER A 5 -9.87 9.94 -3.67
CA SER A 5 -8.66 10.76 -3.51
C SER A 5 -9.05 12.23 -3.62
N SER A 6 -8.31 13.12 -2.97
CA SER A 6 -8.36 14.56 -3.21
C SER A 6 -7.19 15.00 -4.12
N PRO A 7 -7.23 16.22 -4.69
CA PRO A 7 -6.10 16.81 -5.42
C PRO A 7 -4.80 16.86 -4.59
N ASP A 8 -4.94 16.88 -3.27
CA ASP A 8 -3.83 16.96 -2.32
C ASP A 8 -3.26 15.59 -1.96
N THR A 9 -3.97 14.50 -2.25
CA THR A 9 -3.47 13.13 -2.00
C THR A 9 -2.70 12.58 -3.18
N ARG A 10 -1.71 11.72 -2.90
CA ARG A 10 -0.86 11.10 -3.93
C ARG A 10 -0.72 9.61 -3.67
N LEU A 11 -0.94 8.81 -4.72
CA LEU A 11 -0.62 7.39 -4.75
C LEU A 11 0.73 7.18 -5.43
N VAL A 12 1.69 6.63 -4.70
CA VAL A 12 3.02 6.24 -5.18
C VAL A 12 3.11 4.72 -5.18
N VAL A 13 3.42 4.14 -6.34
CA VAL A 13 3.59 2.69 -6.49
C VAL A 13 5.06 2.38 -6.73
N ILE A 14 5.70 1.70 -5.78
CA ILE A 14 7.11 1.29 -5.84
C ILE A 14 7.18 -0.12 -6.44
N ARG A 15 7.69 -0.23 -7.67
CA ARG A 15 7.89 -1.50 -8.39
C ARG A 15 9.34 -1.97 -8.31
N GLY A 16 9.55 -3.28 -8.45
CA GLY A 16 10.87 -3.92 -8.39
C GLY A 16 10.78 -5.41 -8.05
N ASN A 17 11.86 -6.16 -8.29
CA ASN A 17 11.90 -7.60 -8.01
C ASN A 17 11.74 -7.90 -6.51
N SER A 18 11.32 -9.13 -6.16
CA SER A 18 11.34 -9.57 -4.76
C SER A 18 12.75 -9.42 -4.18
N GLY A 19 12.88 -8.93 -2.96
CA GLY A 19 14.17 -8.65 -2.32
C GLY A 19 14.89 -7.37 -2.77
N SER A 20 14.39 -6.63 -3.77
CA SER A 20 15.06 -5.41 -4.29
C SER A 20 14.96 -4.17 -3.37
N GLY A 21 14.54 -4.32 -2.12
CA GLY A 21 14.45 -3.22 -1.17
C GLY A 21 13.19 -2.33 -1.27
N LYS A 22 12.15 -2.69 -2.03
CA LYS A 22 10.92 -1.87 -2.17
C LYS A 22 10.31 -1.45 -0.83
N GLY A 23 10.18 -2.40 0.10
CA GLY A 23 9.68 -2.14 1.45
C GLY A 23 10.58 -1.18 2.24
N THR A 24 11.90 -1.37 2.12
CA THR A 24 12.91 -0.49 2.72
C THR A 24 12.79 0.94 2.18
N THR A 25 12.66 1.11 0.86
CA THR A 25 12.45 2.43 0.24
C THR A 25 11.15 3.07 0.71
N ALA A 26 10.05 2.30 0.79
CA ALA A 26 8.76 2.79 1.27
C ALA A 26 8.83 3.26 2.74
N MET A 27 9.49 2.49 3.61
CA MET A 27 9.71 2.87 5.00
C MET A 27 10.58 4.12 5.13
N ALA A 28 11.67 4.21 4.34
CA ALA A 28 12.54 5.38 4.34
C ALA A 28 11.80 6.64 3.87
N LEU A 29 10.96 6.52 2.83
CA LEU A 29 10.11 7.61 2.35
C LEU A 29 9.16 8.11 3.44
N ARG A 30 8.43 7.20 4.10
CA ARG A 30 7.55 7.55 5.23
C ARG A 30 8.33 8.18 6.38
N SER A 31 9.50 7.63 6.73
CA SER A 31 10.33 8.16 7.82
C SER A 31 10.80 9.58 7.55
N ARG A 32 11.13 9.92 6.29
CA ARG A 32 11.56 11.27 5.90
C ARG A 32 10.41 12.26 5.82
N TYR A 33 9.24 11.83 5.35
CA TYR A 33 8.06 12.69 5.24
C TYR A 33 7.39 12.96 6.60
N GLY A 34 7.38 11.96 7.49
CA GLY A 34 6.73 12.04 8.80
C GLY A 34 5.31 11.48 8.79
N ARG A 35 4.35 12.25 9.32
CA ARG A 35 2.94 11.84 9.41
C ARG A 35 2.22 12.08 8.08
N GLY A 36 1.10 11.38 7.84
CA GLY A 36 0.29 11.55 6.63
C GLY A 36 0.63 10.60 5.47
N ILE A 37 1.59 9.68 5.64
CA ILE A 37 1.84 8.59 4.68
C ILE A 37 1.30 7.25 5.21
N ALA A 38 0.36 6.66 4.48
CA ALA A 38 -0.06 5.27 4.63
C ALA A 38 0.85 4.35 3.80
N LEU A 39 1.39 3.31 4.44
CA LEU A 39 2.13 2.24 3.76
C LEU A 39 1.24 1.02 3.60
N VAL A 40 0.89 0.67 2.36
CA VAL A 40 0.05 -0.51 2.07
C VAL A 40 0.88 -1.54 1.30
N GLY A 41 1.39 -2.52 2.05
CA GLY A 41 2.20 -3.61 1.50
C GLY A 41 1.37 -4.84 1.15
N GLN A 42 1.34 -5.26 -0.12
CA GLN A 42 0.63 -6.47 -0.56
C GLN A 42 1.14 -7.72 0.18
N GLY A 43 2.46 -7.88 0.26
CA GLY A 43 3.07 -9.00 1.00
C GLY A 43 2.76 -8.99 2.50
N ASN A 44 2.51 -7.82 3.10
CA ASN A 44 2.12 -7.74 4.51
C ASN A 44 0.67 -8.19 4.71
N LEU A 45 -0.24 -7.66 3.90
CA LEU A 45 -1.65 -8.03 3.96
C LEU A 45 -1.86 -9.52 3.64
N ARG A 46 -1.16 -10.05 2.63
CA ARG A 46 -1.21 -11.47 2.28
C ARG A 46 -0.60 -12.37 3.36
N ARG A 47 0.69 -12.18 3.70
CA ARG A 47 1.46 -13.14 4.51
C ARG A 47 1.25 -13.00 6.01
N HIS A 48 1.08 -11.77 6.50
CA HIS A 48 1.02 -11.50 7.94
C HIS A 48 -0.42 -11.32 8.43
N LEU A 49 -1.22 -10.54 7.71
CA LEU A 49 -2.59 -10.26 8.14
C LEU A 49 -3.55 -11.41 7.78
N LEU A 50 -3.61 -11.82 6.52
CA LEU A 50 -4.52 -12.88 6.06
C LEU A 50 -3.91 -14.29 6.12
N ARG A 51 -2.58 -14.39 6.25
CA ARG A 51 -1.81 -15.66 6.23
C ARG A 51 -2.11 -16.54 5.02
N GLU A 52 -2.33 -15.91 3.86
CA GLU A 52 -2.62 -16.58 2.60
C GLU A 52 -1.34 -17.07 1.90
N ARG A 53 -1.44 -18.23 1.26
CA ARG A 53 -0.41 -18.70 0.30
C ARG A 53 -0.59 -17.99 -1.03
N ASP A 54 0.51 -17.80 -1.76
CA ASP A 54 0.50 -17.10 -3.04
C ASP A 54 -0.18 -17.93 -4.14
N ARG A 55 -1.38 -17.50 -4.54
CA ARG A 55 -2.24 -18.16 -5.52
C ARG A 55 -3.07 -17.10 -6.27
N PRO A 56 -3.67 -17.41 -7.42
CA PRO A 56 -4.63 -16.51 -8.04
C PRO A 56 -5.90 -16.33 -7.17
N GLY A 57 -6.52 -15.15 -7.24
CA GLY A 57 -7.84 -14.91 -6.63
C GLY A 57 -7.86 -14.70 -5.12
N LEU A 58 -6.76 -14.25 -4.51
CA LEU A 58 -6.66 -14.05 -3.06
C LEU A 58 -7.49 -12.87 -2.55
N ALA A 59 -7.99 -13.01 -1.30
CA ALA A 59 -8.71 -11.94 -0.63
C ALA A 59 -7.81 -10.72 -0.36
N SER A 60 -6.48 -10.92 -0.26
CA SER A 60 -5.51 -9.83 -0.18
C SER A 60 -5.62 -8.80 -1.32
N ILE A 61 -6.07 -9.19 -2.52
CA ILE A 61 -6.26 -8.25 -3.64
C ILE A 61 -7.37 -7.24 -3.32
N GLY A 62 -8.53 -7.74 -2.90
CA GLY A 62 -9.66 -6.88 -2.51
C GLY A 62 -9.33 -6.03 -1.28
N LEU A 63 -8.58 -6.59 -0.31
CA LEU A 63 -8.18 -5.84 0.87
C LEU A 63 -7.20 -4.71 0.56
N ILE A 64 -6.29 -4.89 -0.41
CA ILE A 64 -5.42 -3.80 -0.87
C ILE A 64 -6.25 -2.68 -1.48
N ASP A 65 -7.15 -3.00 -2.40
CA ASP A 65 -8.03 -2.00 -3.03
C ASP A 65 -8.80 -1.21 -1.95
N LEU A 66 -9.47 -1.90 -1.03
CA LEU A 66 -10.20 -1.27 0.06
C LEU A 66 -9.32 -0.35 0.92
N THR A 67 -8.15 -0.86 1.35
CA THR A 67 -7.23 -0.10 2.20
C THR A 67 -6.72 1.15 1.48
N VAL A 68 -6.39 1.03 0.20
CA VAL A 68 -5.85 2.15 -0.60
C VAL A 68 -6.88 3.25 -0.74
N ARG A 69 -8.11 2.90 -1.14
CA ARG A 69 -9.18 3.88 -1.32
C ARG A 69 -9.51 4.59 0.00
N TYR A 70 -9.67 3.81 1.06
CA TYR A 70 -9.97 4.36 2.39
C TYR A 70 -8.90 5.37 2.84
N CYS A 71 -7.61 5.02 2.71
CA CYS A 71 -6.54 5.93 3.12
C CYS A 71 -6.50 7.22 2.30
N LEU A 72 -6.68 7.12 0.98
CA LEU A 72 -6.71 8.30 0.10
C LEU A 72 -7.91 9.21 0.43
N ASP A 73 -9.07 8.63 0.75
CA ASP A 73 -10.25 9.41 1.15
C ASP A 73 -10.09 10.12 2.48
N GLN A 74 -9.26 9.58 3.37
CA GLN A 74 -8.93 10.19 4.65
C GLN A 74 -7.77 11.20 4.56
N GLY A 75 -7.29 11.54 3.35
CA GLY A 75 -6.25 12.54 3.14
C GLY A 75 -4.82 12.03 3.29
N TYR A 76 -4.60 10.71 3.34
CA TYR A 76 -3.26 10.15 3.39
C TYR A 76 -2.65 10.08 1.99
N HIS A 77 -1.37 10.41 1.88
CA HIS A 77 -0.56 9.96 0.75
C HIS A 77 -0.28 8.47 0.91
N LEU A 78 -0.29 7.72 -0.18
CA LEU A 78 -0.14 6.28 -0.12
C LEU A 78 1.10 5.82 -0.86
N THR A 79 1.90 4.97 -0.21
CA THR A 79 2.97 4.22 -0.87
C THR A 79 2.62 2.73 -0.87
N SER A 80 2.48 2.14 -2.05
CA SER A 80 2.27 0.70 -2.20
C SER A 80 3.47 0.05 -2.88
N SER A 81 3.88 -1.11 -2.37
CA SER A 81 4.86 -1.99 -3.03
C SER A 81 4.12 -3.20 -3.58
N PRO A 82 3.95 -3.32 -4.91
CA PRO A 82 3.47 -4.54 -5.53
C PRO A 82 4.61 -5.56 -5.56
N ALA A 83 4.31 -6.78 -5.10
CA ALA A 83 5.19 -7.95 -4.90
C ALA A 83 5.64 -8.17 -3.45
#